data_AF-T1IJZ7-F1
#
_entry.id   AF-T1IJZ7-F1
#
_cell.length_a   1.000
_cell.length_b   1.000
_cell.length_c   1.000
_cell.angle_alpha   90.00
_cell.angle_beta   90.00
_cell.angle_gamma   90.00
#
_symmetry.space_group_name_H-M   'P 1'
#
loop_
_entity.id
_entity.type
_entity.pdbx_description
1 polymer ?
#
loop_
_entity_poly.entity_id
_entity_poly.type
_entity_poly.pdbx_seq_one_letter_code
_entity_poly.pdbx_strand_id
1 'polypeptide(L)'
;MKKRILWSLHGHPLASHAGVSRTLHRGQQIYFWPRMKWDILNYIRRCSRCQACKPRRKLSCENIALGPYAPFDCWSIDLMGPKPQPKEGIPTY
;
A
#
# COMPACT_ATOMS: atom_id res chain seq x y z
N MET A 1 27.78 9.09 -10.61
CA MET A 1 27.88 7.71 -10.09
C MET A 1 26.66 7.28 -9.25
N LYS A 2 26.34 7.93 -8.11
CA LYS A 2 25.22 7.56 -7.21
C LYS A 2 23.85 7.37 -7.88
N LYS A 3 23.47 8.24 -8.83
CA LYS A 3 22.19 8.15 -9.56
C LYS A 3 22.00 6.80 -10.27
N ARG A 4 23.05 6.27 -10.91
CA ARG A 4 23.00 4.97 -11.60
C ARG A 4 22.80 3.83 -10.61
N ILE A 5 23.51 3.87 -9.47
CA ILE A 5 23.36 2.90 -8.39
C ILE A 5 21.92 2.91 -7.84
N LEU A 6 21.37 4.09 -7.54
CA LEU A 6 19.99 4.24 -7.06
C LEU A 6 18.96 3.73 -8.07
N TRP A 7 19.19 3.98 -9.36
CA TRP A 7 18.36 3.44 -10.42
C TRP A 7 18.43 1.91 -10.46
N SER A 8 19.61 1.32 -10.44
CA SER A 8 19.76 -0.16 -10.44
C SER A 8 19.14 -0.82 -9.20
N LEU A 9 19.24 -0.19 -8.03
CA LEU A 9 18.73 -0.75 -6.77
C LEU A 9 17.21 -0.61 -6.58
N HIS A 10 16.55 0.32 -7.29
CA HIS A 10 15.12 0.60 -7.09
C HIS A 10 14.34 0.83 -8.39
N GLY A 11 14.87 1.64 -9.32
CA GLY A 11 14.18 2.04 -10.54
C GLY A 11 14.18 1.02 -11.66
N HIS A 12 15.12 0.06 -11.65
CA HIS A 12 15.16 -1.01 -12.64
C HIS A 12 13.90 -1.90 -12.52
N PRO A 13 13.28 -2.33 -13.64
CA PRO A 13 12.06 -3.16 -13.60
C PRO A 13 12.19 -4.43 -12.72
N LEU A 14 13.37 -5.07 -12.74
CA LEU A 14 13.68 -6.24 -11.91
C LEU A 14 13.97 -5.93 -10.43
N ALA A 15 14.21 -4.67 -10.08
CA ALA A 15 14.45 -4.24 -8.69
C ALA A 15 13.16 -4.11 -7.87
N SER A 16 12.01 -4.39 -8.50
CA SER A 16 10.66 -4.48 -7.91
C SER A 16 10.18 -3.22 -7.17
N HIS A 17 10.80 -2.06 -7.43
CA HIS A 17 10.47 -0.81 -6.75
C HIS A 17 10.40 -0.96 -5.22
N ALA A 18 11.34 -1.74 -4.67
CA ALA A 18 11.34 -2.10 -3.27
C ALA A 18 11.39 -0.85 -2.36
N GLY A 19 10.81 -0.97 -1.17
CA GLY A 19 10.84 0.09 -0.15
C GLY A 19 12.23 0.33 0.43
N VAL A 20 12.38 1.44 1.15
CA VAL A 20 13.66 1.96 1.67
C VAL A 20 14.51 0.90 2.39
N SER A 21 13.92 0.11 3.29
CA SER A 21 14.67 -0.89 4.07
C SER A 21 15.35 -1.93 3.17
N ARG A 22 14.59 -2.50 2.22
CA ARG A 22 15.09 -3.55 1.32
C ARG A 22 16.10 -3.01 0.31
N THR A 23 15.88 -1.80 -0.20
CA THR A 23 16.84 -1.13 -1.10
C THR A 23 18.14 -0.79 -0.38
N LEU A 24 18.07 -0.31 0.87
CA LEU A 24 19.25 -0.02 1.69
C LEU A 24 20.03 -1.30 2.00
N HIS A 25 19.34 -2.35 2.46
CA HIS A 25 19.97 -3.63 2.77
C HIS A 25 20.74 -4.21 1.58
N ARG A 26 20.14 -4.20 0.38
CA ARG A 26 20.80 -4.62 -0.87
C ARG A 26 21.98 -3.72 -1.23
N GLY A 27 21.79 -2.41 -1.16
CA GLY A 27 22.82 -1.45 -1.53
C GLY A 27 24.06 -1.55 -0.65
N GLN A 28 23.89 -1.76 0.66
CA GLN A 28 24.96 -1.87 1.65
C GLN A 28 25.86 -3.10 1.45
N GLN A 29 25.43 -4.11 0.68
CA GLN A 29 26.27 -5.28 0.37
C GLN A 29 27.36 -4.97 -0.66
N ILE A 30 27.19 -3.93 -1.48
CA ILE A 30 28.03 -3.70 -2.68
C ILE A 30 28.59 -2.27 -2.69
N TYR A 31 27.91 -1.32 -2.06
CA TYR A 31 28.27 0.08 -2.12
C TYR A 31 28.21 0.72 -0.73
N PHE A 32 29.04 1.74 -0.55
CA PHE A 32 29.03 2.58 0.64
C PHE A 32 29.27 4.04 0.26
N TRP A 33 28.52 4.95 0.90
CA TRP A 33 28.84 6.38 0.92
C TRP A 33 28.17 7.09 2.10
N PRO A 34 28.70 8.25 2.55
CA PRO A 34 28.08 9.05 3.60
C PRO A 34 26.65 9.44 3.25
N ARG A 35 25.72 9.28 4.20
CA ARG A 35 24.29 9.58 4.03
C ARG A 35 23.56 8.73 2.96
N MET A 36 24.06 7.55 2.63
CA MET A 36 23.42 6.61 1.70
C MET A 36 21.94 6.33 1.98
N LYS A 37 21.59 6.12 3.26
CA LYS A 37 20.19 5.93 3.68
C LYS A 37 19.30 7.12 3.29
N TRP A 38 19.79 8.35 3.47
CA TRP A 38 19.06 9.57 3.11
C TRP A 38 18.90 9.71 1.60
N ASP A 39 19.95 9.44 0.83
CA ASP A 39 19.90 9.47 -0.64
C ASP A 39 18.90 8.44 -1.19
N ILE A 40 18.90 7.20 -0.68
CA ILE A 40 17.94 6.15 -1.05
C ILE A 40 16.52 6.56 -0.71
N LEU A 41 16.30 7.06 0.50
CA LEU A 41 14.98 7.48 0.94
C LEU A 41 14.44 8.64 0.09
N ASN A 42 15.26 9.64 -0.23
CA ASN A 42 14.87 10.76 -1.08
C ASN A 42 14.58 10.31 -2.52
N TYR A 43 15.37 9.37 -3.04
CA TYR A 43 15.14 8.81 -4.37
C TYR A 43 13.80 8.08 -4.46
N ILE A 44 13.52 7.19 -3.50
CA ILE A 44 12.27 6.41 -3.47
C ILE A 44 11.06 7.32 -3.25
N ARG A 45 11.17 8.35 -2.38
CA ARG A 45 10.10 9.35 -2.18
C ARG A 45 9.72 10.06 -3.48
N ARG A 46 10.67 10.29 -4.38
CA ARG A 46 10.43 10.97 -5.67
C ARG A 46 10.07 10.01 -6.81
N CYS A 47 10.00 8.70 -6.56
CA CYS A 47 9.64 7.72 -7.59
C CYS A 47 8.15 7.80 -7.94
N SER A 48 7.82 8.27 -9.15
CA SER A 48 6.45 8.44 -9.64
C SER A 48 5.64 7.14 -9.59
N ARG A 49 6.23 6.01 -9.99
CA ARG A 49 5.57 4.69 -9.94
C ARG A 49 5.20 4.28 -8.51
N CYS A 50 6.11 4.47 -7.56
CA CYS A 50 5.82 4.20 -6.16
C CYS A 50 4.73 5.14 -5.62
N GLN A 51 4.77 6.42 -5.98
CA GLN A 51 3.76 7.38 -5.53
C GLN A 51 2.37 7.10 -6.12
N ALA A 52 2.30 6.59 -7.35
CA ALA A 52 1.05 6.22 -7.99
C ALA A 52 0.46 4.91 -7.42
N CYS A 53 1.29 3.89 -7.17
CA CYS A 53 0.82 2.58 -6.73
C CYS A 53 0.64 2.46 -5.22
N LYS A 54 1.34 3.27 -4.42
CA LYS A 54 1.28 3.14 -2.96
C LYS A 54 -0.02 3.76 -2.45
N PRO A 55 -0.89 2.98 -1.77
CA PRO A 55 -2.12 3.54 -1.23
C PRO A 55 -1.76 4.67 -0.28
N ARG A 56 -2.35 5.85 -0.50
CA ARG A 56 -2.32 6.90 0.51
C ARG A 56 -3.06 6.33 1.71
N ARG A 57 -2.34 6.03 2.79
CA ARG A 57 -2.98 5.84 4.08
C ARG A 57 -3.66 7.17 4.38
N LYS A 58 -4.97 7.25 4.12
CA LYS A 58 -5.79 8.25 4.78
C LYS A 58 -5.59 7.95 6.26
N LEU A 59 -4.89 8.82 6.96
CA LEU A 59 -5.07 8.91 8.41
C LEU A 59 -6.57 9.20 8.53
N SER A 60 -7.33 8.22 9.00
CA SER A 60 -8.74 8.42 9.32
C SER A 60 -8.76 9.42 10.47
N CYS A 61 -8.70 10.71 10.16
CA CYS A 61 -9.10 11.72 11.12
C CYS A 61 -10.62 11.62 11.21
N GLU A 62 -11.05 11.15 12.38
CA GLU A 62 -12.35 11.39 13.00
C GLU A 62 -13.57 11.21 12.09
N ASN A 63 -13.98 9.94 11.96
CA ASN A 63 -15.40 9.62 12.05
C ASN A 63 -15.52 8.49 13.07
N ILE A 64 -15.23 8.80 14.34
CA ILE A 64 -15.66 7.92 15.42
C ILE A 64 -17.17 8.13 15.46
N ALA A 65 -17.92 7.28 14.76
CA ALA A 65 -19.33 7.14 15.06
C ALA A 65 -19.40 6.67 16.52
N LEU A 66 -19.95 7.51 17.39
CA LEU A 66 -20.34 7.07 18.73
C LEU A 66 -21.28 5.88 18.50
N GLY A 67 -20.89 4.69 18.95
CA GLY A 67 -21.68 3.48 18.79
C GLY A 67 -23.07 3.62 19.43
N PRO A 68 -24.00 2.68 19.18
CA PRO A 68 -25.34 2.76 19.76
C PRO A 68 -25.29 2.80 21.29
N TYR A 69 -26.14 3.63 21.91
CA TYR A 69 -26.17 3.81 23.37
C TYR A 69 -27.11 2.80 24.06
N ALA A 70 -28.06 2.24 23.31
CA ALA A 70 -29.02 1.23 23.75
C ALA A 70 -29.33 0.22 22.62
N PRO A 71 -29.98 -0.92 22.92
CA PRO A 71 -30.48 -1.83 21.91
C PRO A 71 -31.40 -1.10 20.91
N PHE A 72 -31.22 -1.39 19.62
CA PHE A 72 -31.98 -0.83 18.49
C PHE A 72 -31.70 0.63 18.06
N ASP A 73 -30.74 1.33 18.65
CA ASP A 73 -30.42 2.73 18.29
C ASP A 73 -29.73 2.92 16.92
N CYS A 74 -29.08 1.88 16.40
CA CYS A 74 -28.34 1.95 15.14
C CYS A 74 -28.52 0.66 14.35
N TRP A 75 -29.02 0.77 13.12
CA TRP A 75 -29.19 -0.35 12.19
C TRP A 75 -28.27 -0.12 11.00
N SER A 76 -27.49 -1.14 10.64
CA SER A 76 -26.68 -1.16 9.43
C SER A 76 -27.26 -2.17 8.46
N ILE A 77 -27.55 -1.73 7.24
CA ILE A 77 -28.08 -2.57 6.17
C ILE A 77 -27.04 -2.57 5.06
N ASP A 78 -26.65 -3.76 4.60
CA ASP A 78 -25.74 -3.92 3.46
C ASP A 78 -26.44 -4.69 2.33
N LEU A 79 -26.14 -4.31 1.09
CA LEU A 79 -26.68 -4.95 -0.10
C LEU A 79 -25.71 -6.02 -0.58
N MET A 80 -26.16 -7.28 -0.61
CA MET A 80 -25.35 -8.38 -1.11
C MET A 80 -25.76 -8.77 -2.54
N GLY A 81 -24.85 -8.66 -3.50
CA GLY A 81 -25.10 -9.15 -4.86
C GLY A 81 -23.92 -9.00 -5.83
N PRO A 82 -24.03 -9.55 -7.07
CA PRO A 82 -25.16 -10.36 -7.58
C PRO A 82 -25.11 -11.81 -7.06
N LYS A 83 -26.27 -12.34 -6.66
CA LYS A 83 -26.39 -13.75 -6.27
C LYS A 83 -26.44 -14.64 -7.52
N PRO A 84 -25.89 -15.87 -7.47
CA PRO A 84 -26.09 -16.82 -8.55
C PRO A 84 -27.59 -17.10 -8.72
N GLN A 85 -28.03 -17.29 -9.97
CA GLN A 85 -29.40 -17.70 -10.22
C GLN A 85 -29.63 -19.06 -9.55
N PRO A 86 -30.76 -19.24 -8.85
CA PRO A 86 -31.12 -20.54 -8.33
C PRO A 86 -31.21 -21.53 -9.49
N LYS A 87 -30.64 -22.73 -9.29
CA LYS A 87 -30.95 -23.86 -10.16
C LYS A 87 -32.43 -24.21 -9.94
N GLU A 88 -33.13 -24.63 -11.00
CA GLU A 88 -34.54 -25.03 -10.90
C GLU A 88 -34.76 -25.93 -9.68
N GLY A 89 -35.70 -25.53 -8.81
CA GLY A 89 -36.08 -26.28 -7.62
C GLY A 89 -35.24 -26.07 -6.36
N ILE A 90 -34.19 -25.23 -6.38
CA ILE A 90 -33.39 -24.94 -5.17
C ILE A 90 -33.48 -23.45 -4.85
N PRO A 91 -34.19 -23.04 -3.78
CA PRO A 91 -34.20 -21.65 -3.32
C PRO A 91 -32.78 -21.24 -2.92
N THR A 92 -32.26 -20.18 -3.52
CA THR A 92 -31.21 -19.38 -2.89
C THR A 92 -31.91 -18.31 -2.07
N TYR A 93 -31.52 -18.22 -0.80
CA TYR A 93 -32.00 -17.36 0.28
C TYR A 93 -32.43 -15.94 -0.12
#